data_AF-A0A914YBU3-F1
#
_entry.id   AF-A0A914YBU3-F1
#
_cell.length_a   1.000
_cell.length_b   1.000
_cell.length_c   1.000
_cell.angle_alpha   90.00
_cell.angle_beta   90.00
_cell.angle_gamma   90.00
#
_symmetry.space_group_name_H-M   'P 1'
#
loop_
_entity.id
_entity.type
_entity.pdbx_description
1 polymer ?
#
loop_
_entity_poly.entity_id
_entity_poly.type
_entity_poly.pdbx_seq_one_letter_code
_entity_poly.pdbx_strand_id
1 'polypeptide(L)'
;MHQRWRLEILEGEKSAIYPVLEWIFNNVDRLKERVYLARYLTRIEVPPEEVTPDIQRVQNGITDKMEEFKHIHSRIVESRSDFSRAEDIRADLKAMEEEKEQLQRKIDRVKRIAAGRGENINRNLEIAAKLRAEVERGEMLNVEKQTQRNALVHIEQRVHRLNRMKNELEKEKDNINPQSLIDKLKREIDTNSYIIEEKLAKDIEMMQKNIKSVNKILNLQNVTNNDIINFKKRIEALNNDIIQITTNRDKKDEEHEDKLSIYRHQSINIQRKKQAIAEKMQLAKRELDEMDIILGKFNFTSAGHGVIENLSAQNSRPKTAKPTTNNVNNLKTMAKDLNDRVSHKRDEVQKIKEEFEEFAHRHRAANEEYESKRSKYTIMKNELENEQHELEEDVKHLEAQNNKLIQEKTKAENELSDKEWLKESIDNPSRASEILQEINQKHSTTLSEIEQLRSKLTELSGKANGKEQIQMWKGLIAIFEKKIELTQKNSVEAPFGDSIY
;
A
#
# COMPACT_ATOMS: atom_id res chain seq x y z
N MET A 1 -40.21 20.81 24.53
CA MET A 1 -39.90 19.89 23.40
C MET A 1 -40.57 18.52 23.55
N HIS A 2 -40.40 17.79 24.66
CA HIS A 2 -40.96 16.43 24.81
C HIS A 2 -42.49 16.30 24.67
N GLN A 3 -43.27 17.32 25.05
CA GLN A 3 -44.72 17.32 24.88
C GLN A 3 -45.16 17.47 23.42
N ARG A 4 -44.42 18.26 22.63
CA ARG A 4 -44.72 18.52 21.22
C ARG A 4 -44.47 17.28 20.36
N TRP A 5 -43.35 16.60 20.60
CA TRP A 5 -43.01 15.34 19.93
C TRP A 5 -44.01 14.19 20.21
N ARG A 6 -44.55 14.12 21.43
CA ARG A 6 -45.60 13.14 21.77
C ARG A 6 -46.90 13.41 21.03
N LEU A 7 -47.27 14.68 20.89
CA LEU A 7 -48.45 15.10 20.13
C LEU A 7 -48.28 14.81 18.63
N GLU A 8 -47.11 15.12 18.06
CA GLU A 8 -46.78 14.83 16.65
C GLU A 8 -46.81 13.32 16.32
N ILE A 9 -46.42 12.46 17.27
CA ILE A 9 -46.56 11.00 17.15
C ILE A 9 -48.02 10.55 17.24
N LEU A 10 -48.78 11.11 18.20
CA LEU A 10 -50.21 10.78 18.38
C LEU A 10 -51.07 11.23 17.20
N GLU A 11 -50.72 12.35 16.56
CA GLU A 11 -51.36 12.89 15.37
C GLU A 11 -50.96 12.18 14.07
N GLY A 12 -49.96 11.30 14.12
CA GLY A 12 -49.56 10.50 12.97
C GLY A 12 -48.68 11.27 11.96
N GLU A 13 -47.99 12.32 12.39
CA GLU A 13 -47.24 13.18 11.49
C GLU A 13 -46.05 12.42 10.87
N LYS A 14 -45.93 12.45 9.53
CA LYS A 14 -44.88 11.73 8.79
C LYS A 14 -43.47 12.17 9.19
N SER A 15 -43.30 13.44 9.56
CA SER A 15 -42.03 14.03 10.01
C SER A 15 -41.52 13.39 11.31
N ALA A 16 -42.43 12.90 12.17
CA ALA A 16 -42.10 12.24 13.43
C ALA A 16 -42.04 10.70 13.28
N ILE A 17 -42.92 10.10 12.48
CA ILE A 17 -43.01 8.63 12.33
C ILE A 17 -41.90 8.06 11.45
N TYR A 18 -41.58 8.70 10.32
CA TYR A 18 -40.61 8.13 9.36
C TYR A 18 -39.20 7.99 9.94
N PRO A 19 -38.65 8.96 10.70
CA PRO A 19 -37.37 8.79 11.38
C PRO A 19 -37.40 7.65 12.42
N VAL A 20 -38.54 7.43 13.08
CA VAL A 20 -38.71 6.34 14.05
C VAL A 20 -38.71 4.98 13.34
N LEU A 21 -39.42 4.87 12.22
CA LEU A 21 -39.43 3.64 11.42
C LEU A 21 -38.06 3.35 10.80
N GLU A 22 -37.41 4.37 10.24
CA GLU A 22 -36.04 4.26 9.73
C GLU A 22 -35.09 3.76 10.83
N TRP A 23 -35.20 4.32 12.03
CA TRP A 23 -34.41 3.86 13.16
C TRP A 23 -34.73 2.42 13.57
N ILE A 24 -36.00 2.03 13.61
CA ILE A 24 -36.41 0.66 13.94
C ILE A 24 -35.89 -0.34 12.91
N PHE A 25 -36.04 -0.06 11.61
CA PHE A 25 -35.60 -0.95 10.54
C PHE A 25 -34.08 -1.04 10.41
N ASN A 26 -33.35 0.04 10.72
CA ASN A 26 -31.90 0.00 10.77
C ASN A 26 -31.34 -0.73 12.01
N ASN A 27 -32.15 -0.93 13.06
CA ASN A 27 -31.71 -1.50 14.35
C ASN A 27 -32.48 -2.76 14.76
N VAL A 28 -33.01 -3.53 13.79
CA VAL A 28 -33.88 -4.69 14.06
C VAL A 28 -33.24 -5.71 15.01
N ASP A 29 -31.98 -6.08 14.81
CA ASP A 29 -31.34 -7.11 15.63
C ASP A 29 -31.08 -6.64 17.06
N ARG A 30 -30.71 -5.36 17.22
CA ARG A 30 -30.60 -4.71 18.54
C ARG A 30 -31.95 -4.67 19.25
N LEU A 31 -33.04 -4.43 18.52
CA LEU A 31 -34.39 -4.43 19.07
C LEU A 31 -34.87 -5.83 19.48
N LYS A 32 -34.56 -6.87 18.69
CA LYS A 32 -34.84 -8.27 19.07
C LYS A 32 -34.17 -8.63 20.39
N GLU A 33 -32.89 -8.27 20.55
CA GLU A 33 -32.15 -8.51 21.79
C GLU A 33 -32.73 -7.71 22.96
N ARG A 34 -33.07 -6.44 22.76
CA ARG A 34 -33.69 -5.60 23.79
C ARG A 34 -35.04 -6.14 24.25
N VAL A 35 -35.89 -6.59 23.34
CA VAL A 35 -37.20 -7.18 23.67
C VAL A 35 -37.03 -8.51 24.41
N TYR A 36 -36.07 -9.34 23.98
CA TYR A 36 -35.73 -10.59 24.65
C TYR A 36 -35.28 -10.35 26.10
N LEU A 37 -34.34 -9.42 26.31
CA LEU A 37 -33.81 -9.08 27.64
C LEU A 37 -34.87 -8.43 28.54
N ALA A 38 -35.73 -7.57 27.98
CA ALA A 38 -36.81 -6.93 28.73
C ALA A 38 -37.75 -7.96 29.38
N ARG A 39 -38.03 -9.08 28.71
CA ARG A 39 -38.88 -10.14 29.28
C ARG A 39 -38.33 -10.72 30.59
N TYR A 40 -37.01 -10.71 30.78
CA TYR A 40 -36.34 -11.38 31.90
C TYR A 40 -35.70 -10.42 32.92
N LEU A 41 -35.42 -9.18 32.53
CA LEU A 41 -34.72 -8.19 33.36
C LEU A 41 -35.59 -7.03 33.84
N THR A 42 -36.88 -7.03 33.50
CA THR A 42 -37.81 -6.01 34.03
C THR A 42 -38.08 -6.30 35.51
N ARG A 43 -37.70 -5.38 36.37
CA ARG A 43 -38.01 -5.45 37.80
C ARG A 43 -39.46 -5.05 38.02
N ILE A 44 -40.16 -5.80 38.85
CA ILE A 44 -41.46 -5.38 39.38
C ILE A 44 -41.15 -4.44 40.54
N GLU A 45 -41.50 -3.17 40.39
CA GLU A 45 -41.35 -2.18 41.46
C GLU A 45 -42.42 -2.43 42.53
N VAL A 46 -41.98 -2.90 43.70
CA VAL A 46 -42.86 -3.06 44.87
C VAL A 46 -42.86 -1.73 45.62
N PRO A 47 -44.04 -1.13 45.88
CA PRO A 47 -44.14 0.12 46.63
C PRO A 47 -43.44 0.03 48.00
N PRO A 48 -42.77 1.10 48.44
CA PRO A 48 -41.97 1.11 49.66
C PRO A 48 -42.78 0.82 50.94
N GLU A 49 -44.09 1.01 50.89
CA GLU A 49 -45.04 0.75 51.99
C GLU A 49 -45.28 -0.76 52.23
N GLU A 50 -45.05 -1.61 51.23
CA GLU A 50 -45.27 -3.07 51.30
C GLU A 50 -43.97 -3.87 51.51
N VAL A 51 -42.83 -3.18 51.66
CA VAL A 51 -41.51 -3.84 51.79
C VAL A 51 -41.36 -4.47 53.18
N THR A 52 -41.78 -5.73 53.26
CA THR A 52 -41.56 -6.60 54.42
C THR A 52 -40.16 -7.26 54.31
N PRO A 53 -39.47 -7.62 55.40
CA PRO A 53 -38.16 -8.27 55.34
C PRO A 53 -38.10 -9.52 54.45
N ASP A 54 -39.19 -10.29 54.37
CA ASP A 54 -39.29 -11.47 53.50
C ASP A 54 -39.43 -11.11 52.01
N ILE A 55 -40.17 -10.04 51.70
CA ILE A 55 -40.27 -9.49 50.34
C ILE A 55 -38.91 -8.96 49.89
N GLN A 56 -38.18 -8.31 50.78
CA GLN A 56 -36.83 -7.83 50.50
C GLN A 56 -35.85 -8.98 50.24
N ARG A 57 -35.97 -10.10 50.96
CA ARG A 57 -35.18 -11.32 50.69
C ARG A 57 -35.49 -11.91 49.31
N VAL A 58 -36.77 -12.00 48.93
CA VAL A 58 -37.17 -12.50 47.60
C VAL A 58 -36.71 -11.56 46.48
N GLN A 59 -36.81 -10.25 46.70
CA GLN A 59 -36.35 -9.24 45.74
C GLN A 59 -34.83 -9.28 45.55
N ASN A 60 -34.08 -9.52 46.63
CA ASN A 60 -32.64 -9.77 46.56
C ASN A 60 -32.34 -11.08 45.79
N GLY A 61 -33.05 -12.17 46.09
CA GLY A 61 -32.87 -13.44 45.36
C GLY A 61 -33.23 -13.36 43.87
N ILE A 62 -34.26 -12.61 43.50
CA ILE A 62 -34.60 -12.32 42.09
C ILE A 62 -33.49 -11.47 41.46
N THR A 63 -32.95 -10.49 42.18
CA THR A 63 -31.82 -9.67 41.71
C THR A 63 -30.59 -10.53 41.44
N ASP A 64 -30.27 -11.46 42.34
CA ASP A 64 -29.16 -12.40 42.18
C ASP A 64 -29.36 -13.31 40.97
N LYS A 65 -30.59 -13.82 40.76
CA LYS A 65 -30.93 -14.65 39.60
C LYS A 65 -30.92 -13.86 38.28
N MET A 66 -31.30 -12.59 38.30
CA MET A 66 -31.16 -11.68 37.15
C MET A 66 -29.69 -11.44 36.81
N GLU A 67 -28.82 -11.29 37.83
CA GLU A 67 -27.38 -11.13 37.65
C GLU A 67 -26.74 -12.41 37.07
N GLU A 68 -27.12 -13.57 37.59
CA GLU A 68 -26.72 -14.88 37.05
C GLU A 68 -27.15 -15.05 35.58
N PHE A 69 -28.38 -14.66 35.24
CA PHE A 69 -28.88 -14.68 33.86
C PHE A 69 -28.07 -13.77 32.94
N LYS A 70 -27.74 -12.54 33.35
CA LYS A 70 -26.90 -11.63 32.55
C LYS A 70 -25.54 -12.25 32.27
N HIS A 71 -24.91 -12.83 33.30
CA HIS A 71 -23.60 -13.46 33.18
C HIS A 71 -23.62 -14.66 32.22
N ILE A 72 -24.62 -15.54 32.32
CA ILE A 72 -24.78 -16.68 31.41
C ILE A 72 -25.08 -16.21 29.97
N HIS A 73 -26.00 -15.26 29.81
CA HIS A 73 -26.36 -14.74 28.49
C HIS A 73 -25.17 -14.07 27.79
N SER A 74 -24.39 -13.25 28.51
CA SER A 74 -23.19 -12.59 27.95
C SER A 74 -22.18 -13.62 27.45
N ARG A 75 -21.91 -14.67 28.24
CA ARG A 75 -21.01 -15.77 27.83
C ARG A 75 -21.50 -16.51 26.59
N ILE A 76 -22.81 -16.71 26.43
CA ILE A 76 -23.39 -17.36 25.26
C ILE A 76 -23.27 -16.47 24.01
N VAL A 77 -23.47 -15.16 24.15
CA VAL A 77 -23.31 -14.20 23.04
C VAL A 77 -21.86 -14.14 22.56
N GLU A 78 -20.89 -14.09 23.48
CA GLU A 78 -19.46 -14.16 23.16
C GLU A 78 -19.11 -15.49 22.49
N SER A 79 -19.61 -16.62 22.99
CA SER A 79 -19.36 -17.92 22.37
C SER A 79 -19.98 -18.06 20.97
N ARG A 80 -21.05 -17.32 20.65
CA ARG A 80 -21.67 -17.34 19.32
C ARG A 80 -20.81 -16.65 18.25
N SER A 81 -20.10 -15.56 18.59
CA SER A 81 -19.20 -14.92 17.62
C SER A 81 -17.99 -15.80 17.33
N ASP A 82 -17.45 -16.48 18.35
CA ASP A 82 -16.38 -17.47 18.17
C ASP A 82 -16.85 -18.68 17.35
N PHE A 83 -18.09 -19.12 17.55
CA PHE A 83 -18.69 -20.18 16.74
C PHE A 83 -18.80 -19.78 15.26
N SER A 84 -19.22 -18.55 14.97
CA SER A 84 -19.31 -18.02 13.59
C SER A 84 -17.94 -18.03 12.90
N ARG A 85 -16.89 -17.56 13.58
CA ARG A 85 -15.50 -17.59 13.05
C ARG A 85 -15.02 -19.02 12.83
N ALA A 86 -15.36 -19.94 13.73
CA ALA A 86 -15.03 -21.35 13.57
C ALA A 86 -15.81 -22.00 12.42
N GLU A 87 -17.04 -21.55 12.14
CA GLU A 87 -17.84 -21.99 11.00
C GLU A 87 -17.23 -21.52 9.67
N ASP A 88 -16.77 -20.27 9.59
CA ASP A 88 -16.05 -19.75 8.42
C ASP A 88 -14.76 -20.54 8.15
N ILE A 89 -13.96 -20.82 9.20
CA ILE A 89 -12.74 -21.64 9.07
C ILE A 89 -13.08 -23.07 8.63
N ARG A 90 -14.16 -23.66 9.16
CA ARG A 90 -14.61 -25.00 8.71
C ARG A 90 -15.07 -24.99 7.27
N ALA A 91 -15.76 -23.94 6.82
CA ALA A 91 -16.20 -23.80 5.44
C ALA A 91 -15.00 -23.67 4.50
N ASP A 92 -13.99 -22.88 4.87
CA ASP A 92 -12.75 -22.71 4.11
C ASP A 92 -11.93 -24.01 4.06
N LEU A 93 -11.81 -24.72 5.19
CA LEU A 93 -11.18 -26.04 5.22
C LEU A 93 -11.90 -27.04 4.32
N LYS A 94 -13.23 -27.05 4.34
CA LYS A 94 -14.02 -27.91 3.45
C LYS A 94 -13.80 -27.55 1.98
N ALA A 95 -13.75 -26.25 1.64
CA ALA A 95 -13.45 -25.81 0.29
C ALA A 95 -12.03 -26.24 -0.15
N MET A 96 -11.03 -26.09 0.71
CA MET A 96 -9.66 -26.58 0.46
C MET A 96 -9.60 -28.10 0.31
N GLU A 97 -10.38 -28.86 1.08
CA GLU A 97 -10.48 -30.32 0.96
C GLU A 97 -11.11 -30.72 -0.39
N GLU A 98 -12.18 -30.05 -0.80
CA GLU A 98 -12.82 -30.26 -2.10
C GLU A 98 -11.86 -29.91 -3.26
N GLU A 99 -11.13 -28.80 -3.18
CA GLU A 99 -10.13 -28.41 -4.18
C GLU A 99 -8.98 -29.43 -4.24
N LYS A 100 -8.48 -29.87 -3.08
CA LYS A 100 -7.45 -30.91 -2.99
C LYS A 100 -7.94 -32.20 -3.64
N GLU A 101 -9.18 -32.61 -3.39
CA GLU A 101 -9.76 -33.82 -4.01
C GLU A 101 -9.89 -33.65 -5.54
N GLN A 102 -10.35 -32.49 -6.01
CA GLN A 102 -10.42 -32.18 -7.44
C GLN A 102 -9.04 -32.22 -8.10
N LEU A 103 -8.02 -31.63 -7.47
CA LEU A 103 -6.63 -31.67 -7.93
C LEU A 103 -6.10 -33.10 -7.94
N GLN A 104 -6.39 -33.90 -6.91
CA GLN A 104 -6.00 -35.29 -6.85
C GLN A 104 -6.63 -36.10 -7.99
N ARG A 105 -7.94 -35.92 -8.23
CA ARG A 105 -8.65 -36.56 -9.37
C ARG A 105 -8.06 -36.14 -10.72
N LYS A 106 -7.66 -34.87 -10.88
CA LYS A 106 -6.97 -34.38 -12.09
C LYS A 106 -5.59 -35.01 -12.23
N ILE A 107 -4.80 -35.08 -11.15
CA ILE A 107 -3.49 -35.73 -11.12
C ILE A 107 -3.62 -37.20 -11.50
N ASP A 108 -4.58 -37.92 -10.92
CA ASP A 108 -4.79 -39.34 -11.21
C ASP A 108 -5.25 -39.59 -12.65
N ARG A 109 -6.04 -38.67 -13.22
CA ARG A 109 -6.38 -38.69 -14.65
C ARG A 109 -5.14 -38.49 -15.52
N VAL A 110 -4.30 -37.50 -15.21
CA VAL A 110 -3.07 -37.23 -15.96
C VAL A 110 -2.07 -38.37 -15.81
N LYS A 111 -1.90 -38.94 -14.61
CA LYS A 111 -1.06 -40.11 -14.34
C LYS A 111 -1.53 -41.33 -15.14
N ARG A 112 -2.84 -41.58 -15.23
CA ARG A 112 -3.39 -42.67 -16.07
C ARG A 112 -3.08 -42.46 -17.55
N ILE A 113 -3.24 -41.23 -18.06
CA ILE A 113 -2.91 -40.89 -19.45
C ILE A 113 -1.40 -41.03 -19.69
N ALA A 114 -0.56 -40.62 -18.73
CA ALA A 114 0.89 -40.72 -18.80
C ALA A 114 1.38 -42.17 -18.76
N ALA A 115 0.80 -43.01 -17.91
CA ALA A 115 1.13 -44.44 -17.83
C ALA A 115 0.88 -45.18 -19.16
N GLY A 116 -0.11 -44.74 -19.95
CA GLY A 116 -0.39 -45.29 -21.28
C GLY A 116 0.57 -44.85 -22.40
N ARG A 117 1.55 -43.97 -22.13
CA ARG A 117 2.44 -43.37 -23.15
C ARG A 117 3.85 -43.98 -23.25
N GLY A 118 4.16 -45.07 -22.51
CA GLY A 118 5.37 -45.89 -22.71
C GLY A 118 6.36 -45.97 -21.53
N GLU A 119 7.41 -46.78 -21.68
CA GLU A 119 8.31 -47.25 -20.58
C GLU A 119 9.23 -46.17 -19.97
N ASN A 120 9.47 -45.04 -20.65
CA ASN A 120 10.35 -43.96 -20.17
C ASN A 120 9.61 -42.75 -19.57
N ILE A 121 8.34 -42.90 -19.21
CA ILE A 121 7.48 -41.80 -18.76
C ILE A 121 8.02 -41.09 -17.50
N ASN A 122 8.55 -41.83 -16.53
CA ASN A 122 9.03 -41.26 -15.27
C ASN A 122 10.26 -40.38 -15.48
N ARG A 123 11.20 -40.82 -16.33
CA ARG A 123 12.37 -40.03 -16.73
C ARG A 123 11.97 -38.78 -17.49
N ASN A 124 10.99 -38.88 -18.40
CA ASN A 124 10.49 -37.73 -19.15
C ASN A 124 9.74 -36.72 -18.27
N LEU A 125 8.97 -37.20 -17.27
CA LEU A 125 8.33 -36.34 -16.28
C LEU A 125 9.35 -35.62 -15.40
N GLU A 126 10.44 -36.30 -15.02
CA GLU A 126 11.54 -35.69 -14.27
C GLU A 126 12.25 -34.60 -15.10
N ILE A 127 12.54 -34.87 -16.37
CA ILE A 127 13.13 -33.88 -17.29
C ILE A 127 12.17 -32.70 -17.50
N ALA A 128 10.88 -32.95 -17.67
CA ALA A 128 9.86 -31.91 -17.81
C ALA A 128 9.72 -31.06 -16.53
N ALA A 129 9.85 -31.67 -15.35
CA ALA A 129 9.87 -30.95 -14.07
C ALA A 129 11.10 -30.05 -13.95
N LYS A 130 12.29 -30.56 -14.32
CA LYS A 130 13.52 -29.75 -14.37
C LYS A 130 13.42 -28.61 -15.37
N LEU A 131 12.89 -28.86 -16.57
CA LEU A 131 12.66 -27.82 -17.58
C LEU A 131 11.69 -26.75 -17.07
N ARG A 132 10.58 -27.15 -16.42
CA ARG A 132 9.63 -26.20 -15.83
C ARG A 132 10.29 -25.32 -14.77
N ALA A 133 11.06 -25.94 -13.86
CA ALA A 133 11.79 -25.20 -12.83
C ALA A 133 12.80 -24.21 -13.43
N GLU A 134 13.53 -24.58 -14.48
CA GLU A 134 14.45 -23.67 -15.16
C GLU A 134 13.73 -22.55 -15.94
N VAL A 135 12.55 -22.83 -16.53
CA VAL A 135 11.72 -21.81 -17.18
C VAL A 135 11.20 -20.81 -16.15
N GLU A 136 10.62 -21.28 -15.05
CA GLU A 136 10.16 -20.44 -13.94
C GLU A 136 11.31 -19.60 -13.37
N ARG A 137 12.48 -20.20 -13.18
CA ARG A 137 13.69 -19.48 -12.76
C ARG A 137 14.10 -18.40 -13.77
N GLY A 138 14.04 -18.71 -15.07
CA GLY A 138 14.31 -17.76 -16.15
C GLY A 138 13.32 -16.60 -16.18
N GLU A 139 12.02 -16.87 -15.98
CA GLU A 139 10.98 -15.85 -15.88
C GLU A 139 11.18 -14.95 -14.66
N MET A 140 11.48 -15.52 -13.49
CA MET A 140 11.81 -14.77 -12.28
C MET A 140 13.02 -13.86 -12.48
N LEU A 141 14.12 -14.38 -13.05
CA LEU A 141 15.30 -13.58 -13.39
C LEU A 141 15.00 -12.49 -14.42
N ASN A 142 14.10 -12.73 -15.37
CA ASN A 142 13.70 -11.73 -16.36
C ASN A 142 12.87 -10.60 -15.73
N VAL A 143 11.94 -10.94 -14.82
CA VAL A 143 11.22 -9.95 -14.02
C VAL A 143 12.21 -9.13 -13.19
N GLU A 144 13.13 -9.78 -12.49
CA GLU A 144 14.15 -9.11 -11.69
C GLU A 144 15.02 -8.19 -12.56
N LYS A 145 15.54 -8.67 -13.69
CA LYS A 145 16.30 -7.87 -14.65
C LYS A 145 15.51 -6.64 -15.13
N GLN A 146 14.21 -6.80 -15.42
CA GLN A 146 13.38 -5.67 -15.83
C GLN A 146 13.18 -4.67 -14.70
N THR A 147 12.97 -5.13 -13.47
CA THR A 147 12.86 -4.25 -12.29
C THR A 147 14.16 -3.49 -12.03
N GLN A 148 15.32 -4.16 -12.09
CA GLN A 148 16.63 -3.54 -11.94
C GLN A 148 16.91 -2.53 -13.06
N ARG A 149 16.57 -2.86 -14.32
CA ARG A 149 16.69 -1.94 -15.46
C ARG A 149 15.84 -0.69 -15.27
N ASN A 150 14.60 -0.85 -14.81
CA ASN A 150 13.73 0.29 -14.51
C ASN A 150 14.31 1.14 -13.37
N ALA A 151 14.82 0.51 -12.31
CA ALA A 151 15.46 1.20 -11.20
C ALA A 151 16.70 2.00 -11.65
N LEU A 152 17.54 1.42 -12.51
CA LEU A 152 18.71 2.09 -13.09
C LEU A 152 18.29 3.32 -13.90
N VAL A 153 17.28 3.20 -14.76
CA VAL A 153 16.72 4.34 -15.52
C VAL A 153 16.23 5.45 -14.58
N HIS A 154 15.54 5.11 -13.49
CA HIS A 154 15.11 6.10 -12.49
C HIS A 154 16.27 6.81 -11.80
N ILE A 155 17.34 6.09 -11.47
CA ILE A 155 18.55 6.64 -10.86
C ILE A 155 19.27 7.56 -11.85
N GLU A 156 19.45 7.13 -13.11
CA GLU A 156 20.06 7.95 -14.17
C GLU A 156 19.29 9.25 -14.39
N GLN A 157 17.95 9.17 -14.46
CA GLN A 157 17.09 10.36 -14.55
C GLN A 157 17.24 11.27 -13.33
N ARG A 158 17.38 10.72 -12.12
CA ARG A 158 17.61 11.52 -10.90
C ARG A 158 18.96 12.22 -10.93
N VAL A 159 20.02 11.51 -11.32
CA VAL A 159 21.37 12.09 -11.47
C VAL A 159 21.34 13.22 -12.50
N HIS A 160 20.67 13.01 -13.64
CA HIS A 160 20.51 14.04 -14.66
C HIS A 160 19.81 15.29 -14.12
N ARG A 161 18.69 15.13 -13.39
CA ARG A 161 17.99 16.26 -12.75
C ARG A 161 18.88 17.02 -11.75
N LEU A 162 19.66 16.30 -10.93
CA LEU A 162 20.56 16.93 -9.96
C LEU A 162 21.69 17.70 -10.65
N ASN A 163 22.27 17.14 -11.71
CA ASN A 163 23.29 17.82 -12.50
C ASN A 163 22.74 19.08 -13.18
N ARG A 164 21.51 19.03 -13.69
CA ARG A 164 20.83 20.21 -14.24
C ARG A 164 20.64 21.30 -13.19
N MET A 165 20.11 20.93 -12.02
CA MET A 165 19.92 21.88 -10.91
C MET A 165 21.26 22.50 -10.48
N LYS A 166 22.33 21.70 -10.42
CA LYS A 166 23.69 22.18 -10.17
C LYS A 166 24.15 23.19 -11.23
N ASN A 167 24.00 22.87 -12.51
CA ASN A 167 24.40 23.76 -13.61
C ASN A 167 23.59 25.07 -13.64
N GLU A 168 22.30 25.00 -13.29
CA GLU A 168 21.44 26.19 -13.15
C GLU A 168 21.92 27.07 -11.98
N LEU A 169 22.21 26.48 -10.82
CA LEU A 169 22.77 27.19 -9.66
C LEU A 169 24.15 27.80 -9.95
N GLU A 170 25.02 27.10 -10.69
CA GLU A 170 26.33 27.63 -11.11
C GLU A 170 26.19 28.83 -12.04
N LYS A 171 25.22 28.81 -12.98
CA LYS A 171 24.94 29.94 -13.88
C LYS A 171 24.29 31.12 -13.15
N GLU A 172 23.48 30.85 -12.14
CA GLU A 172 22.73 31.87 -11.40
C GLU A 172 23.56 32.54 -10.30
N LYS A 173 24.67 31.91 -9.88
CA LYS A 173 25.68 32.49 -8.98
C LYS A 173 26.26 33.82 -9.49
N ASP A 174 26.39 33.97 -10.80
CA ASP A 174 27.09 35.10 -11.41
C ASP A 174 26.17 36.31 -11.72
N ASN A 175 24.84 36.18 -11.56
CA ASN A 175 23.91 37.27 -11.89
C ASN A 175 22.63 37.20 -11.03
N ILE A 176 22.63 37.83 -9.85
CA ILE A 176 21.56 37.66 -8.84
C ILE A 176 20.70 38.92 -8.71
N ASN A 177 19.48 38.88 -9.26
CA ASN A 177 18.35 39.64 -8.73
C ASN A 177 17.39 38.65 -8.03
N PRO A 178 17.31 38.65 -6.68
CA PRO A 178 16.49 37.70 -5.92
C PRO A 178 15.02 37.68 -6.35
N GLN A 179 14.47 38.83 -6.77
CA GLN A 179 13.07 38.92 -7.20
C GLN A 179 12.84 38.16 -8.51
N SER A 180 13.78 38.24 -9.46
CA SER A 180 13.70 37.53 -10.74
C SER A 180 13.81 36.01 -10.57
N LEU A 181 14.64 35.55 -9.63
CA LEU A 181 14.76 34.13 -9.28
C LEU A 181 13.47 33.61 -8.64
N ILE A 182 12.90 34.35 -7.69
CA ILE A 182 11.62 33.99 -7.06
C ILE A 182 10.50 33.89 -8.11
N ASP A 183 10.43 34.85 -9.04
CA ASP A 183 9.41 34.83 -10.10
C ASP A 183 9.58 33.66 -11.09
N LYS A 184 10.83 33.26 -11.37
CA LYS A 184 11.13 32.06 -12.18
C LYS A 184 10.72 30.78 -11.44
N LEU A 185 11.10 30.64 -10.16
CA LEU A 185 10.73 29.49 -9.33
C LEU A 185 9.21 29.36 -9.17
N LYS A 186 8.49 30.48 -8.99
CA LYS A 186 7.02 30.49 -8.97
C LYS A 186 6.42 29.97 -10.27
N ARG A 187 6.91 30.44 -11.43
CA ARG A 187 6.46 29.93 -12.74
C ARG A 187 6.76 28.44 -12.91
N GLU A 188 7.91 27.97 -12.44
CA GLU A 188 8.25 26.56 -12.49
C GLU A 188 7.34 25.71 -11.59
N ILE A 189 7.05 26.17 -10.37
CA ILE A 189 6.08 25.54 -9.47
C ILE A 189 4.71 25.47 -10.14
N ASP A 190 4.20 26.57 -10.69
CA ASP A 190 2.90 26.60 -11.36
C ASP A 190 2.84 25.62 -12.55
N THR A 191 3.91 25.55 -13.34
CA THR A 191 3.98 24.60 -14.46
C THR A 191 4.07 23.15 -14.01
N ASN A 192 4.79 22.86 -12.92
CA ASN A 192 4.92 21.52 -12.36
C ASN A 192 3.60 21.08 -11.70
N SER A 193 2.91 21.97 -11.00
CA SER A 193 1.58 21.71 -10.43
C SER A 193 0.58 21.36 -11.53
N TYR A 194 0.54 22.11 -12.64
CA TYR A 194 -0.30 21.76 -13.79
C TYR A 194 0.04 20.37 -14.38
N ILE A 195 1.32 20.03 -14.50
CA ILE A 195 1.74 18.73 -15.03
C ILE A 195 1.33 17.58 -14.09
N ILE A 196 1.50 17.74 -12.77
CA ILE A 196 1.17 16.71 -11.77
C ILE A 196 -0.34 16.54 -11.63
N GLU A 197 -1.05 17.65 -11.38
CA GLU A 197 -2.47 17.62 -11.03
C GLU A 197 -3.36 17.36 -12.24
N GLU A 198 -3.03 17.91 -13.41
CA GLU A 198 -3.93 17.84 -14.56
C GLU A 198 -3.47 16.83 -15.61
N LYS A 199 -2.20 16.87 -16.05
CA LYS A 199 -1.74 16.03 -17.17
C LYS A 199 -1.41 14.59 -16.74
N LEU A 200 -0.48 14.42 -15.80
CA LEU A 200 -0.03 13.10 -15.35
C LEU A 200 -1.14 12.32 -14.65
N ALA A 201 -1.99 12.97 -13.85
CA ALA A 201 -3.14 12.32 -13.23
C ALA A 201 -4.09 11.71 -14.28
N LYS A 202 -4.43 12.46 -15.34
CA LYS A 202 -5.28 11.97 -16.45
C LYS A 202 -4.59 10.84 -17.23
N ASP A 203 -3.30 10.96 -17.51
CA ASP A 203 -2.54 9.94 -18.23
C ASP A 203 -2.44 8.63 -17.43
N ILE A 204 -2.20 8.72 -16.11
CA ILE A 204 -2.17 7.56 -15.20
C ILE A 204 -3.55 6.91 -15.14
N GLU A 205 -4.63 7.68 -14.98
CA GLU A 205 -5.99 7.15 -14.96
C GLU A 205 -6.34 6.41 -16.26
N MET A 206 -5.96 6.98 -17.41
CA MET A 206 -6.13 6.36 -18.72
C MET A 206 -5.31 5.06 -18.84
N MET A 207 -4.05 5.05 -18.42
CA MET A 207 -3.21 3.84 -18.42
C MET A 207 -3.79 2.76 -17.49
N GLN A 208 -4.28 3.13 -16.30
CA GLN A 208 -4.95 2.20 -15.39
C GLN A 208 -6.23 1.62 -15.99
N LYS A 209 -7.05 2.44 -16.68
CA LYS A 209 -8.23 1.97 -17.43
C LYS A 209 -7.83 1.00 -18.55
N ASN A 210 -6.74 1.27 -19.25
CA ASN A 210 -6.22 0.38 -20.30
C ASN A 210 -5.74 -0.96 -19.70
N ILE A 211 -4.99 -0.94 -18.61
CA ILE A 211 -4.55 -2.15 -17.90
C ILE A 211 -5.75 -2.97 -17.42
N LYS A 212 -6.76 -2.32 -16.82
CA LYS A 212 -8.02 -2.99 -16.42
C LYS A 212 -8.73 -3.65 -17.59
N SER A 213 -8.77 -2.96 -18.74
CA SER A 213 -9.39 -3.48 -19.97
C SER A 213 -8.61 -4.67 -20.54
N VAL A 214 -7.27 -4.59 -20.58
CA VAL A 214 -6.39 -5.69 -21.03
C VAL A 214 -6.49 -6.89 -20.09
N ASN A 215 -6.49 -6.68 -18.77
CA ASN A 215 -6.71 -7.75 -17.79
C ASN A 215 -8.10 -8.39 -17.95
N LYS A 216 -9.13 -7.59 -18.24
CA LYS A 216 -10.46 -8.12 -18.54
C LYS A 216 -10.44 -8.99 -19.79
N ILE A 217 -9.71 -8.59 -20.84
CA ILE A 217 -9.55 -9.37 -22.08
C ILE A 217 -8.76 -10.66 -21.82
N LEU A 218 -7.68 -10.61 -21.05
CA LEU A 218 -6.87 -11.78 -20.68
C LEU A 218 -7.65 -12.79 -19.85
N ASN A 219 -8.55 -12.31 -18.99
CA ASN A 219 -9.41 -13.16 -18.15
C ASN A 219 -10.62 -13.73 -18.92
N LEU A 220 -10.95 -13.22 -20.11
CA LEU A 220 -11.92 -13.85 -20.99
C LEU A 220 -11.28 -15.07 -21.66
N GLN A 221 -11.39 -16.24 -21.03
CA GLN A 221 -11.04 -17.49 -21.70
C GLN A 221 -12.02 -17.75 -22.86
N ASN A 222 -11.46 -18.07 -24.03
CA ASN A 222 -12.15 -18.48 -25.27
C ASN A 222 -12.88 -17.38 -26.07
N VAL A 223 -12.28 -16.19 -26.23
CA VAL A 223 -12.75 -15.25 -27.26
C VAL A 223 -12.49 -15.85 -28.65
N THR A 224 -13.54 -16.15 -29.40
CA THR A 224 -13.43 -16.70 -30.75
C THR A 224 -13.23 -15.55 -31.75
N ASN A 225 -12.55 -15.78 -32.89
CA ASN A 225 -12.39 -14.74 -33.94
C ASN A 225 -13.71 -14.10 -34.39
N ASN A 226 -14.82 -14.84 -34.33
CA ASN A 226 -16.17 -14.32 -34.61
C ASN A 226 -16.64 -13.30 -33.56
N ASP A 227 -16.27 -13.46 -32.29
CA ASP A 227 -16.63 -12.50 -31.22
C ASP A 227 -15.88 -11.18 -31.41
N ILE A 228 -14.62 -11.24 -31.85
CA ILE A 228 -13.82 -10.05 -32.20
C ILE A 228 -14.47 -9.30 -33.37
N ILE A 229 -14.95 -10.02 -34.39
CA ILE A 229 -15.65 -9.42 -35.54
C ILE A 229 -16.96 -8.76 -35.08
N ASN A 230 -17.71 -9.41 -34.18
CA ASN A 230 -18.93 -8.85 -33.62
C ASN A 230 -18.66 -7.61 -32.76
N PHE A 231 -17.60 -7.61 -31.95
CA PHE A 231 -17.18 -6.44 -31.19
C PHE A 231 -16.76 -5.28 -32.10
N LYS A 232 -16.02 -5.55 -33.18
CA LYS A 232 -15.66 -4.51 -34.18
C LYS A 232 -16.90 -3.90 -34.82
N LYS A 233 -17.85 -4.71 -35.28
CA LYS A 233 -19.13 -4.23 -35.84
C LYS A 233 -19.92 -3.42 -34.83
N ARG A 234 -19.91 -3.81 -33.55
CA ARG A 234 -20.59 -3.06 -32.49
C ARG A 234 -19.90 -1.73 -32.19
N ILE A 235 -18.58 -1.69 -32.21
CA ILE A 235 -17.79 -0.44 -32.07
C ILE A 235 -18.08 0.49 -33.24
N GLU A 236 -18.12 -0.01 -34.48
CA GLU A 236 -18.47 0.78 -35.65
C GLU A 236 -19.89 1.35 -35.58
N ALA A 237 -20.87 0.53 -35.17
CA ALA A 237 -22.24 0.99 -34.95
C ALA A 237 -22.32 2.08 -33.86
N LEU A 238 -21.66 1.88 -32.71
CA LEU A 238 -21.63 2.86 -31.63
C LEU A 238 -20.89 4.14 -32.03
N ASN A 239 -19.82 4.06 -32.82
CA ASN A 239 -19.14 5.24 -33.34
C ASN A 239 -20.06 6.02 -34.29
N ASN A 240 -20.83 5.33 -35.14
CA ASN A 240 -21.81 5.98 -36.00
C ASN A 240 -22.92 6.65 -35.18
N ASP A 241 -23.40 6.00 -34.12
CA ASP A 241 -24.36 6.58 -33.19
C ASP A 241 -23.79 7.82 -32.48
N ILE A 242 -22.53 7.77 -32.02
CA ILE A 242 -21.84 8.93 -31.43
C ILE A 242 -21.72 10.07 -32.43
N ILE A 243 -21.37 9.79 -33.68
CA ILE A 243 -21.29 10.81 -34.74
C ILE A 243 -22.68 11.41 -35.02
N GLN A 244 -23.74 10.59 -35.05
CA GLN A 244 -25.11 11.08 -35.23
C GLN A 244 -25.59 11.93 -34.04
N ILE A 245 -25.31 11.52 -32.81
CA ILE A 245 -25.66 12.28 -31.60
C ILE A 245 -24.86 13.59 -31.55
N THR A 246 -23.57 13.55 -31.89
CA THR A 246 -22.71 14.75 -31.91
C THR A 246 -23.17 15.73 -32.98
N THR A 247 -23.45 15.25 -34.20
CA THR A 247 -23.96 16.11 -35.28
C THR A 247 -25.35 16.67 -34.96
N ASN A 248 -26.23 15.91 -34.31
CA ASN A 248 -27.52 16.42 -33.85
C ASN A 248 -27.39 17.41 -32.69
N ARG A 249 -26.41 17.23 -31.80
CA ARG A 249 -26.09 18.20 -30.75
C ARG A 249 -25.56 19.49 -31.36
N ASP A 250 -24.61 19.39 -32.28
CA ASP A 250 -23.98 20.55 -32.91
C ASP A 250 -25.01 21.34 -33.76
N LYS A 251 -25.95 20.66 -34.44
CA LYS A 251 -27.09 21.30 -35.11
C LYS A 251 -28.04 22.03 -34.14
N LYS A 252 -28.33 21.45 -32.98
CA LYS A 252 -29.17 22.09 -31.95
C LYS A 252 -28.48 23.29 -31.30
N ASP A 253 -27.15 23.22 -31.13
CA ASP A 253 -26.30 24.32 -30.64
C ASP A 253 -26.15 25.46 -31.69
N GLU A 254 -26.43 25.19 -32.98
CA GLU A 254 -26.52 26.20 -34.05
C GLU A 254 -27.94 26.81 -34.16
N GLU A 255 -29.00 26.01 -33.98
CA GLU A 255 -30.41 26.47 -34.04
C GLU A 255 -30.82 27.32 -32.83
N HIS A 256 -30.34 26.96 -31.64
CA HIS A 256 -30.43 27.82 -30.47
C HIS A 256 -29.11 28.56 -30.36
N GLU A 257 -29.13 29.90 -30.46
CA GLU A 257 -27.97 30.78 -30.28
C GLU A 257 -27.51 30.76 -28.80
N ASP A 258 -27.17 29.58 -28.29
CA ASP A 258 -26.78 29.30 -26.93
C ASP A 258 -25.40 29.90 -26.74
N LYS A 259 -25.34 31.08 -26.11
CA LYS A 259 -24.08 31.80 -25.83
C LYS A 259 -23.05 30.90 -25.13
N LEU A 260 -23.49 29.85 -24.43
CA LEU A 260 -22.63 28.84 -23.81
C LEU A 260 -21.89 27.94 -24.83
N SER A 261 -22.44 27.67 -26.01
CA SER A 261 -21.77 26.88 -27.06
C SER A 261 -20.48 27.58 -27.51
N ILE A 262 -20.50 28.90 -27.65
CA ILE A 262 -19.31 29.72 -27.97
C ILE A 262 -18.25 29.59 -26.86
N TYR A 263 -18.65 29.66 -25.59
CA TYR A 263 -17.72 29.48 -24.46
C TYR A 263 -17.19 28.03 -24.35
N ARG A 264 -18.00 27.02 -24.69
CA ARG A 264 -17.55 25.62 -24.78
C ARG A 264 -16.48 25.47 -25.87
N HIS A 265 -16.71 26.02 -27.05
CA HIS A 265 -15.75 25.99 -28.16
C HIS A 265 -14.49 26.81 -27.86
N GLN A 266 -14.63 27.98 -27.24
CA GLN A 266 -13.49 28.79 -26.77
C GLN A 266 -12.69 28.06 -25.70
N SER A 267 -13.35 27.42 -24.72
CA SER A 267 -12.71 26.62 -23.67
C SER A 267 -11.95 25.44 -24.26
N ILE A 268 -12.55 24.68 -25.18
CA ILE A 268 -11.89 23.58 -25.89
C ILE A 268 -10.69 24.08 -26.70
N ASN A 269 -10.81 25.22 -27.39
CA ASN A 269 -9.70 25.81 -28.14
C ASN A 269 -8.58 26.31 -27.23
N ILE A 270 -8.90 26.92 -26.09
CA ILE A 270 -7.93 27.34 -25.06
C ILE A 270 -7.25 26.10 -24.48
N GLN A 271 -7.99 25.03 -24.18
CA GLN A 271 -7.44 23.78 -23.68
C GLN A 271 -6.51 23.11 -24.69
N ARG A 272 -6.89 23.06 -25.97
CA ARG A 272 -6.02 22.56 -27.06
C ARG A 272 -4.76 23.40 -27.21
N LYS A 273 -4.87 24.74 -27.13
CA LYS A 273 -3.69 25.64 -27.15
C LYS A 273 -2.81 25.43 -25.92
N LYS A 274 -3.39 25.31 -24.72
CA LYS A 274 -2.69 25.00 -23.45
C LYS A 274 -1.93 23.68 -23.57
N GLN A 275 -2.58 22.65 -24.11
CA GLN A 275 -1.97 21.35 -24.35
C GLN A 275 -0.84 21.42 -25.38
N ALA A 276 -1.04 22.09 -26.51
CA ALA A 276 -0.01 22.24 -27.55
C ALA A 276 1.21 23.02 -27.05
N ILE A 277 1.01 24.07 -26.22
CA ILE A 277 2.10 24.81 -25.58
C ILE A 277 2.82 23.94 -24.55
N ALA A 278 2.09 23.17 -23.74
CA ALA A 278 2.68 22.23 -22.79
C ALA A 278 3.50 21.13 -23.48
N GLU A 279 3.02 20.62 -24.62
CA GLU A 279 3.75 19.65 -25.45
C GLU A 279 5.02 20.26 -26.06
N LYS A 280 4.94 21.49 -26.60
CA LYS A 280 6.11 22.24 -27.08
C LYS A 280 7.12 22.50 -25.96
N MET A 281 6.66 22.86 -24.77
CA MET A 281 7.51 23.05 -23.58
C MET A 281 8.18 21.73 -23.16
N GLN A 282 7.45 20.61 -23.20
CA GLN A 282 8.01 19.28 -22.93
C GLN A 282 8.99 18.82 -24.01
N LEU A 283 8.77 19.17 -25.28
CA LEU A 283 9.71 18.91 -26.37
C LEU A 283 10.98 19.75 -26.20
N ALA A 284 10.85 21.05 -25.97
CA ALA A 284 12.00 21.92 -25.73
C ALA A 284 12.78 21.53 -24.46
N LYS A 285 12.09 21.10 -23.39
CA LYS A 285 12.77 20.52 -22.21
C LYS A 285 13.50 19.22 -22.55
N ARG A 286 12.90 18.33 -23.35
CA ARG A 286 13.56 17.09 -23.81
C ARG A 286 14.75 17.38 -24.71
N GLU A 287 14.65 18.32 -25.64
CA GLU A 287 15.76 18.75 -26.49
C GLU A 287 16.89 19.35 -25.65
N LEU A 288 16.57 20.16 -24.63
CA LEU A 288 17.56 20.68 -23.68
C LEU A 288 18.22 19.55 -22.88
N ASP A 289 17.43 18.61 -22.36
CA ASP A 289 17.93 17.44 -21.62
C ASP A 289 18.79 16.55 -22.54
N GLU A 290 18.42 16.37 -23.81
CA GLU A 290 19.20 15.65 -24.82
C GLU A 290 20.52 16.36 -25.13
N MET A 291 20.52 17.69 -25.26
CA MET A 291 21.74 18.48 -25.43
C MET A 291 22.64 18.42 -24.19
N ASP A 292 22.06 18.48 -22.99
CA ASP A 292 22.80 18.31 -21.72
C ASP A 292 23.35 16.88 -21.57
N ILE A 293 22.64 15.86 -22.04
CA ILE A 293 23.14 14.48 -22.14
C ILE A 293 24.27 14.41 -23.16
N ILE A 294 24.18 15.08 -24.31
CA ILE A 294 25.24 15.12 -25.33
C ILE A 294 26.47 15.85 -24.79
N LEU A 295 26.31 16.98 -24.08
CA LEU A 295 27.40 17.70 -23.43
C LEU A 295 28.01 16.90 -22.28
N GLY A 296 27.18 16.23 -21.48
CA GLY A 296 27.61 15.28 -20.46
C GLY A 296 28.37 14.10 -21.07
N LYS A 297 27.90 13.56 -22.21
CA LYS A 297 28.59 12.54 -23.00
C LYS A 297 29.86 13.06 -23.66
N PHE A 298 29.94 14.30 -24.11
CA PHE A 298 31.19 14.91 -24.62
C PHE A 298 32.23 15.05 -23.50
N ASN A 299 31.79 15.40 -22.30
CA ASN A 299 32.62 15.37 -21.10
C ASN A 299 33.02 13.93 -20.71
N PHE A 300 32.19 12.93 -21.01
CA PHE A 300 32.45 11.50 -20.78
C PHE A 300 33.23 10.81 -21.92
N THR A 301 33.19 11.28 -23.17
CA THR A 301 33.96 10.72 -24.29
C THR A 301 35.39 11.24 -24.31
N SER A 302 35.66 12.36 -23.62
CA SER A 302 37.00 12.69 -23.14
C SER A 302 37.52 11.71 -22.08
N ALA A 303 36.61 10.95 -21.44
CA ALA A 303 36.90 9.95 -20.41
C ALA A 303 36.28 8.57 -20.75
N GLY A 304 36.61 8.05 -21.94
CA GLY A 304 36.63 6.63 -22.30
C GLY A 304 35.41 5.72 -22.03
N HIS A 305 34.73 5.28 -23.09
CA HIS A 305 34.45 3.85 -23.31
C HIS A 305 33.98 3.58 -24.74
N GLY A 306 34.68 2.67 -25.45
CA GLY A 306 34.30 2.17 -26.76
C GLY A 306 33.25 1.06 -26.66
N VAL A 307 32.26 1.13 -27.54
CA VAL A 307 31.21 0.12 -27.71
C VAL A 307 31.82 -1.09 -28.43
N ILE A 308 31.75 -2.27 -27.80
CA ILE A 308 32.05 -3.55 -28.45
C ILE A 308 30.78 -3.99 -29.18
N GLU A 309 30.73 -3.77 -30.49
CA GLU A 309 29.75 -4.38 -31.38
C GLU A 309 30.24 -5.74 -31.88
N ASN A 310 29.30 -6.69 -31.89
CA ASN A 310 29.41 -8.05 -32.39
C ASN A 310 30.00 -8.12 -33.80
N LEU A 311 31.06 -8.92 -33.97
CA LEU A 311 31.49 -9.46 -35.25
C LEU A 311 31.51 -10.99 -35.18
N SER A 312 30.36 -11.59 -35.53
CA SER A 312 30.30 -13.00 -35.93
C SER A 312 30.91 -13.16 -37.32
N ALA A 313 32.24 -13.32 -37.37
CA ALA A 313 32.96 -13.59 -38.61
C ALA A 313 32.76 -15.05 -39.06
N GLN A 314 32.12 -15.24 -40.21
CA GLN A 314 32.23 -16.45 -41.03
C GLN A 314 33.70 -16.67 -41.43
N ASN A 315 34.38 -17.59 -40.76
CA ASN A 315 35.67 -18.10 -41.24
C ASN A 315 35.43 -19.19 -42.28
N SER A 316 35.34 -18.80 -43.55
CA SER A 316 35.56 -19.73 -44.66
C SER A 316 37.06 -19.85 -44.95
N ARG A 317 37.54 -21.09 -44.92
CA ARG A 317 38.93 -21.50 -45.15
C ARG A 317 39.33 -21.14 -46.59
N PRO A 318 40.41 -20.38 -46.85
CA PRO A 318 40.84 -20.11 -48.23
C PRO A 318 41.29 -21.42 -48.86
N LYS A 319 40.63 -21.81 -49.96
CA LYS A 319 41.04 -22.93 -50.81
C LYS A 319 42.46 -22.65 -51.29
N THR A 320 43.37 -23.57 -51.03
CA THR A 320 44.75 -23.56 -51.52
C THR A 320 44.76 -23.40 -53.04
N ALA A 321 45.15 -22.22 -53.51
CA ALA A 321 45.45 -21.99 -54.92
C ALA A 321 46.66 -22.85 -55.30
N LYS A 322 46.52 -23.69 -56.33
CA LYS A 322 47.65 -24.34 -56.98
C LYS A 322 48.67 -23.27 -57.40
N PRO A 323 49.98 -23.47 -57.17
CA PRO A 323 50.98 -22.49 -57.57
C PRO A 323 51.00 -22.37 -59.10
N THR A 324 50.90 -21.15 -59.60
CA THR A 324 50.82 -20.81 -61.03
C THR A 324 52.18 -20.78 -61.73
N THR A 325 53.24 -21.36 -61.15
CA THR A 325 54.61 -21.27 -61.71
C THR A 325 55.53 -22.38 -61.20
N ASN A 326 56.22 -23.05 -62.13
CA ASN A 326 57.20 -24.12 -61.90
C ASN A 326 58.64 -23.61 -61.67
N ASN A 327 58.85 -22.31 -61.45
CA ASN A 327 60.18 -21.76 -61.28
C ASN A 327 60.60 -21.77 -59.80
N VAL A 328 61.48 -22.70 -59.43
CA VAL A 328 61.92 -22.98 -58.04
C VAL A 328 62.49 -21.74 -57.34
N ASN A 329 63.15 -20.85 -58.07
CA ASN A 329 63.70 -19.60 -57.51
C ASN A 329 62.60 -18.61 -57.09
N ASN A 330 61.50 -18.52 -57.84
CA ASN A 330 60.37 -17.65 -57.51
C ASN A 330 59.55 -18.21 -56.33
N LEU A 331 59.45 -19.54 -56.21
CA LEU A 331 58.85 -20.17 -55.04
C LEU A 331 59.70 -19.97 -53.79
N LYS A 332 61.03 -19.98 -53.91
CA LYS A 332 61.95 -19.70 -52.81
C LYS A 332 61.87 -18.25 -52.33
N THR A 333 61.73 -17.29 -53.24
CA THR A 333 61.53 -15.88 -52.87
C THR A 333 60.15 -15.62 -52.27
N MET A 334 59.08 -16.23 -52.80
CA MET A 334 57.74 -16.15 -52.21
C MET A 334 57.67 -16.81 -50.83
N ALA A 335 58.33 -17.96 -50.64
CA ALA A 335 58.40 -18.62 -49.34
C ALA A 335 59.18 -17.77 -48.32
N LYS A 336 60.24 -17.08 -48.77
CA LYS A 336 60.99 -16.14 -47.93
C LYS A 336 60.12 -14.93 -47.54
N ASP A 337 59.45 -14.29 -48.51
CA ASP A 337 58.56 -13.15 -48.25
C ASP A 337 57.37 -13.53 -47.34
N LEU A 338 56.81 -14.73 -47.51
CA LEU A 338 55.79 -15.27 -46.62
C LEU A 338 56.33 -15.51 -45.21
N ASN A 339 57.54 -16.06 -45.08
CA ASN A 339 58.15 -16.30 -43.78
C ASN A 339 58.48 -14.99 -43.05
N ASP A 340 58.96 -13.99 -43.78
CA ASP A 340 59.25 -12.65 -43.26
C ASP A 340 57.95 -11.95 -42.82
N ARG A 341 56.86 -12.06 -43.60
CA ARG A 341 55.52 -11.57 -43.20
C ARG A 341 54.96 -12.29 -41.99
N VAL A 342 55.14 -13.60 -41.88
CA VAL A 342 54.70 -14.39 -40.72
C VAL A 342 55.49 -13.99 -39.48
N SER A 343 56.80 -13.74 -39.61
CA SER A 343 57.63 -13.23 -38.51
C SER A 343 57.14 -11.85 -38.06
N HIS A 344 56.88 -10.93 -38.99
CA HIS A 344 56.40 -9.58 -38.66
C HIS A 344 55.06 -9.61 -37.93
N LYS A 345 54.10 -10.43 -38.42
CA LYS A 345 52.81 -10.60 -37.74
C LYS A 345 52.95 -11.26 -36.37
N ARG A 346 53.94 -12.14 -36.18
CA ARG A 346 54.21 -12.75 -34.87
C ARG A 346 54.70 -11.70 -33.87
N ASP A 347 55.57 -10.79 -34.31
CA ASP A 347 56.09 -9.71 -33.47
C ASP A 347 54.98 -8.68 -33.14
N GLU A 348 54.10 -8.38 -34.08
CA GLU A 348 52.91 -7.54 -33.84
C GLU A 348 51.95 -8.17 -32.82
N VAL A 349 51.66 -9.47 -32.96
CA VAL A 349 50.80 -10.20 -32.01
C VAL A 349 51.43 -10.24 -30.62
N GLN A 350 52.76 -10.37 -30.53
CA GLN A 350 53.46 -10.36 -29.25
C GLN A 350 53.34 -8.99 -28.56
N LYS A 351 53.48 -7.88 -29.29
CA LYS A 351 53.26 -6.53 -28.75
C LYS A 351 51.83 -6.32 -28.25
N ILE A 352 50.83 -6.74 -29.05
CA ILE A 352 49.42 -6.63 -28.66
C ILE A 352 49.14 -7.45 -27.39
N LYS A 353 49.78 -8.61 -27.24
CA LYS A 353 49.65 -9.45 -26.06
C LYS A 353 50.23 -8.77 -24.81
N GLU A 354 51.38 -8.13 -24.93
CA GLU A 354 52.00 -7.37 -23.85
C GLU A 354 51.14 -6.17 -23.43
N GLU A 355 50.59 -5.41 -24.39
CA GLU A 355 49.65 -4.31 -24.13
C GLU A 355 48.36 -4.80 -23.45
N PHE A 356 47.85 -5.99 -23.83
CA PHE A 356 46.69 -6.60 -23.21
C PHE A 356 46.98 -7.05 -21.76
N GLU A 357 48.15 -7.63 -21.51
CA GLU A 357 48.56 -8.04 -20.16
C GLU A 357 48.72 -6.82 -19.24
N GLU A 358 49.28 -5.72 -19.73
CA GLU A 358 49.39 -4.46 -18.99
C GLU A 358 48.01 -3.82 -18.74
N PHE A 359 47.12 -3.85 -19.73
CA PHE A 359 45.73 -3.40 -19.56
C PHE A 359 44.99 -4.25 -18.51
N ALA A 360 45.11 -5.58 -18.58
CA ALA A 360 44.48 -6.49 -17.64
C ALA A 360 45.00 -6.29 -16.20
N HIS A 361 46.30 -5.99 -16.04
CA HIS A 361 46.87 -5.66 -14.74
C HIS A 361 46.31 -4.34 -14.20
N ARG A 362 46.27 -3.27 -15.01
CA ARG A 362 45.68 -1.99 -14.61
C ARG A 362 44.20 -2.12 -14.26
N HIS A 363 43.45 -2.91 -15.01
CA HIS A 363 42.04 -3.16 -14.73
C HIS A 363 41.85 -3.92 -13.42
N ARG A 364 42.67 -4.93 -13.12
CA ARG A 364 42.61 -5.64 -11.84
C ARG A 364 42.91 -4.70 -10.66
N ALA A 365 43.97 -3.91 -10.75
CA ALA A 365 44.33 -2.94 -9.71
C ALA A 365 43.20 -1.91 -9.47
N ALA A 366 42.61 -1.36 -10.54
CA ALA A 366 41.48 -0.44 -10.43
C ALA A 366 40.24 -1.10 -9.83
N ASN A 367 39.99 -2.38 -10.14
CA ASN A 367 38.88 -3.14 -9.59
C ASN A 367 39.06 -3.46 -8.09
N GLU A 368 40.28 -3.76 -7.67
CA GLU A 368 40.63 -3.95 -6.24
C GLU A 368 40.47 -2.64 -5.46
N GLU A 369 40.88 -1.50 -6.03
CA GLU A 369 40.68 -0.19 -5.41
C GLU A 369 39.19 0.16 -5.29
N TYR A 370 38.40 -0.16 -6.32
CA TYR A 370 36.95 0.01 -6.30
C TYR A 370 36.30 -0.83 -5.19
N GLU A 371 36.60 -2.12 -5.09
CA GLU A 371 36.04 -3.00 -4.05
C GLU A 371 36.46 -2.56 -2.64
N SER A 372 37.70 -2.10 -2.46
CA SER A 372 38.16 -1.51 -1.19
C SER A 372 37.38 -0.26 -0.81
N LYS A 373 37.16 0.67 -1.75
CA LYS A 373 36.34 1.88 -1.52
C LYS A 373 34.88 1.51 -1.24
N ARG A 374 34.31 0.58 -2.00
CA ARG A 374 32.94 0.08 -1.81
C ARG A 374 32.75 -0.54 -0.42
N SER A 375 33.68 -1.35 0.05
CA SER A 375 33.67 -1.92 1.39
C SER A 375 33.69 -0.84 2.47
N LYS A 376 34.58 0.17 2.35
CA LYS A 376 34.63 1.31 3.27
C LYS A 376 33.33 2.10 3.31
N TYR A 377 32.73 2.41 2.16
CA TYR A 377 31.45 3.11 2.12
C TYR A 377 30.31 2.29 2.70
N THR A 378 30.36 0.96 2.56
CA THR A 378 29.36 0.07 3.17
C THR A 378 29.46 0.08 4.69
N ILE A 379 30.69 0.05 5.23
CA ILE A 379 30.93 0.14 6.68
C ILE A 379 30.44 1.50 7.21
N MET A 380 30.88 2.61 6.60
CA MET A 380 30.45 3.96 6.99
C MET A 380 28.93 4.15 6.89
N LYS A 381 28.30 3.55 5.88
CA LYS A 381 26.85 3.58 5.75
C LYS A 381 26.18 2.86 6.94
N ASN A 382 26.65 1.66 7.29
CA ASN A 382 26.09 0.91 8.41
C ASN A 382 26.32 1.64 9.75
N GLU A 383 27.46 2.31 9.93
CA GLU A 383 27.74 3.16 11.10
C GLU A 383 26.72 4.31 11.20
N LEU A 384 26.48 5.04 10.10
CA LEU A 384 25.48 6.11 10.06
C LEU A 384 24.06 5.60 10.28
N GLU A 385 23.70 4.42 9.77
CA GLU A 385 22.39 3.81 10.01
C GLU A 385 22.21 3.44 11.49
N ASN A 386 23.27 2.98 12.17
CA ASN A 386 23.24 2.73 13.61
C ASN A 386 23.13 4.02 14.42
N GLU A 387 23.92 5.05 14.10
CA GLU A 387 23.83 6.37 14.75
C GLU A 387 22.44 6.98 14.57
N GLN A 388 21.83 6.85 13.39
CA GLN A 388 20.48 7.30 13.14
C GLN A 388 19.48 6.55 14.05
N HIS A 389 19.60 5.23 14.17
CA HIS A 389 18.73 4.44 15.04
C HIS A 389 18.85 4.85 16.51
N GLU A 390 20.07 5.09 17.00
CA GLU A 390 20.31 5.56 18.37
C GLU A 390 19.66 6.94 18.60
N LEU A 391 19.82 7.88 17.67
CA LEU A 391 19.18 9.19 17.75
C LEU A 391 17.64 9.11 17.70
N GLU A 392 17.08 8.19 16.91
CA GLU A 392 15.63 7.96 16.87
C GLU A 392 15.09 7.42 18.20
N GLU A 393 15.84 6.56 18.89
CA GLU A 393 15.50 6.09 20.24
C GLU A 393 15.56 7.22 21.28
N ASP A 394 16.62 8.04 21.24
CA ASP A 394 16.78 9.18 22.12
C ASP A 394 15.65 10.21 21.95
N VAL A 395 15.27 10.50 20.70
CA VAL A 395 14.13 11.39 20.41
C VAL A 395 12.83 10.84 20.98
N LYS A 396 12.55 9.54 20.80
CA LYS A 396 11.35 8.90 21.39
C LYS A 396 11.35 9.00 22.91
N HIS A 397 12.50 8.79 23.55
CA HIS A 397 12.63 8.91 24.98
C HIS A 397 12.39 10.35 25.47
N LEU A 398 12.96 11.35 24.78
CA LEU A 398 12.73 12.77 25.09
C LEU A 398 11.28 13.19 24.87
N GLU A 399 10.62 12.71 23.81
CA GLU A 399 9.19 12.93 23.58
C GLU A 399 8.34 12.34 24.71
N ALA A 400 8.65 11.13 25.18
CA ALA A 400 7.97 10.50 26.30
C ALA A 400 8.15 11.32 27.60
N GLN A 401 9.37 11.81 27.88
CA GLN A 401 9.63 12.68 29.01
C GLN A 401 8.88 14.01 28.92
N ASN A 402 8.87 14.64 27.75
CA ASN A 402 8.16 15.89 27.52
C ASN A 402 6.64 15.73 27.71
N ASN A 403 6.07 14.65 27.19
CA ASN A 403 4.65 14.33 27.41
C ASN A 403 4.33 14.15 28.90
N LYS A 404 5.22 13.53 29.66
CA LYS A 404 5.04 13.39 31.12
C LYS A 404 5.07 14.75 31.83
N LEU A 405 6.03 15.62 31.47
CA LEU A 405 6.12 16.97 32.02
C LEU A 405 4.88 17.81 31.65
N ILE A 406 4.35 17.68 30.44
CA ILE A 406 3.11 18.34 30.02
C ILE A 406 1.92 17.87 30.88
N GLN A 407 1.82 16.57 31.19
CA GLN A 407 0.78 16.06 32.08
C GLN A 407 0.92 16.58 33.52
N GLU A 408 2.14 16.64 34.05
CA GLU A 408 2.40 17.18 35.38
C GLU A 408 2.07 18.69 35.45
N LYS A 409 2.44 19.44 34.39
CA LYS A 409 2.11 20.86 34.25
C LYS A 409 0.60 21.10 34.22
N THR A 410 -0.14 20.38 33.37
CA THR A 410 -1.60 20.56 33.28
C THR A 410 -2.30 20.21 34.58
N LYS A 411 -1.82 19.20 35.32
CA LYS A 411 -2.32 18.89 36.66
C LYS A 411 -2.08 20.04 37.64
N ALA A 412 -0.88 20.61 37.65
CA ALA A 412 -0.55 21.74 38.52
C ALA A 412 -1.37 23.00 38.17
N GLU A 413 -1.61 23.27 36.88
CA GLU A 413 -2.45 24.38 36.42
C GLU A 413 -3.90 24.23 36.88
N ASN A 414 -4.46 23.02 36.82
CA ASN A 414 -5.80 22.74 37.33
C ASN A 414 -5.88 22.93 38.86
N GLU A 415 -4.90 22.41 39.61
CA GLU A 415 -4.85 22.59 41.07
C GLU A 415 -4.70 24.06 41.48
N LEU A 416 -3.99 24.87 40.68
CA LEU A 416 -3.87 26.30 40.88
C LEU A 416 -5.22 27.00 40.63
N SER A 417 -5.88 26.66 39.52
CA SER A 417 -7.19 27.21 39.16
C SER A 417 -8.24 26.93 40.24
N ASP A 418 -8.27 25.72 40.79
CA ASP A 418 -9.18 25.34 41.87
C ASP A 418 -8.93 26.18 43.14
N LYS A 419 -7.65 26.44 43.47
CA LYS A 419 -7.28 27.24 44.65
C LYS A 419 -7.55 28.73 44.47
N GLU A 420 -7.31 29.28 43.28
CA GLU A 420 -7.64 30.67 42.95
C GLU A 420 -9.15 30.89 43.02
N TRP A 421 -9.92 29.95 42.47
CA TRP A 421 -11.38 29.95 42.55
C TRP A 421 -11.89 29.91 44.00
N LEU A 422 -11.27 29.07 44.85
CA LEU A 422 -11.63 28.95 46.26
C LEU A 422 -11.37 30.26 47.01
N LYS A 423 -10.24 30.90 46.74
CA LYS A 423 -9.84 32.17 47.35
C LYS A 423 -10.80 33.30 46.96
N GLU A 424 -11.10 33.42 45.68
CA GLU A 424 -12.01 34.46 45.17
C GLU A 424 -13.45 34.30 45.69
N SER A 425 -13.86 33.05 45.98
CA SER A 425 -15.14 32.75 46.59
C SER A 425 -15.20 33.08 48.09
N ILE A 426 -14.08 33.01 48.82
CA ILE A 426 -14.00 33.32 50.26
C ILE A 426 -13.98 34.84 50.51
N ASP A 427 -13.33 35.62 49.65
CA ASP A 427 -13.16 37.07 49.84
C ASP A 427 -14.44 37.90 49.62
N ASN A 428 -15.56 37.29 49.18
CA ASN A 428 -16.74 38.03 48.75
C ASN A 428 -18.07 37.33 49.15
N PRO A 429 -18.63 37.57 50.36
CA PRO A 429 -19.74 36.77 50.92
C PRO A 429 -21.06 36.86 50.13
N SER A 430 -21.36 38.01 49.53
CA SER A 430 -22.54 38.20 48.68
C SER A 430 -22.40 37.45 47.36
N ARG A 431 -21.19 37.45 46.80
CA ARG A 431 -20.82 36.66 45.62
C ARG A 431 -20.82 35.16 45.96
N ALA A 432 -20.41 34.77 47.16
CA ALA A 432 -20.45 33.38 47.61
C ALA A 432 -21.88 32.84 47.70
N SER A 433 -22.87 33.68 48.04
CA SER A 433 -24.29 33.30 48.01
C SER A 433 -24.85 33.21 46.59
N GLU A 434 -24.51 34.14 45.71
CA GLU A 434 -24.88 34.08 44.28
C GLU A 434 -24.19 32.89 43.59
N ILE A 435 -22.93 32.63 43.91
CA ILE A 435 -22.15 31.49 43.44
C ILE A 435 -22.67 30.21 44.09
N LEU A 436 -23.13 30.17 45.34
CA LEU A 436 -23.80 29.00 45.91
C LEU A 436 -25.14 28.72 45.21
N GLN A 437 -25.83 29.75 44.75
CA GLN A 437 -27.05 29.61 43.98
C GLN A 437 -26.75 29.17 42.53
N GLU A 438 -25.70 29.71 41.92
CA GLU A 438 -25.19 29.28 40.61
C GLU A 438 -24.58 27.88 40.66
N ILE A 439 -23.88 27.52 41.74
CA ILE A 439 -23.37 26.19 42.04
C ILE A 439 -24.56 25.28 42.27
N ASN A 440 -25.60 25.65 43.02
CA ASN A 440 -26.77 24.80 43.18
C ASN A 440 -27.52 24.60 41.85
N GLN A 441 -27.62 25.64 41.02
CA GLN A 441 -28.16 25.50 39.67
C GLN A 441 -27.28 24.62 38.79
N LYS A 442 -25.97 24.89 38.73
CA LYS A 442 -24.97 24.11 37.98
C LYS A 442 -24.86 22.69 38.52
N HIS A 443 -25.04 22.48 39.82
CA HIS A 443 -25.07 21.18 40.50
C HIS A 443 -26.38 20.46 40.20
N SER A 444 -27.50 21.18 40.01
CA SER A 444 -28.75 20.58 39.53
C SER A 444 -28.67 20.19 38.05
N THR A 445 -28.03 21.02 37.21
CA THR A 445 -27.87 20.73 35.78
C THR A 445 -26.81 19.66 35.57
N THR A 446 -25.70 19.68 36.31
CA THR A 446 -24.72 18.58 36.31
C THR A 446 -25.26 17.34 36.99
N LEU A 447 -26.15 17.40 37.99
CA LEU A 447 -26.86 16.20 38.46
C LEU A 447 -27.75 15.61 37.37
N SER A 448 -28.47 16.45 36.63
CA SER A 448 -29.29 16.04 35.48
C SER A 448 -28.43 15.47 34.34
N GLU A 449 -27.28 16.10 34.05
CA GLU A 449 -26.32 15.59 33.06
C GLU A 449 -25.59 14.34 33.56
N ILE A 450 -25.27 14.23 34.85
CA ILE A 450 -24.76 13.02 35.49
C ILE A 450 -25.83 11.94 35.47
N GLU A 451 -27.12 12.25 35.57
CA GLU A 451 -28.21 11.29 35.42
C GLU A 451 -28.39 10.87 33.97
N GLN A 452 -28.24 11.79 33.02
CA GLN A 452 -28.24 11.47 31.59
C GLN A 452 -26.99 10.71 31.17
N LEU A 453 -25.83 11.02 31.74
CA LEU A 453 -24.56 10.32 31.54
C LEU A 453 -24.52 9.03 32.34
N ARG A 454 -25.17 8.90 33.49
CA ARG A 454 -25.38 7.64 34.21
C ARG A 454 -26.36 6.77 33.46
N SER A 455 -27.38 7.35 32.83
CA SER A 455 -28.28 6.69 31.90
C SER A 455 -27.51 6.22 30.66
N LYS A 456 -26.69 7.07 30.04
CA LYS A 456 -25.79 6.70 28.94
C LYS A 456 -24.68 5.74 29.36
N LEU A 457 -24.18 5.83 30.59
CA LEU A 457 -23.15 4.97 31.17
C LEU A 457 -23.77 3.66 31.65
N THR A 458 -25.06 3.58 31.97
CA THR A 458 -25.79 2.32 32.16
C THR A 458 -26.20 1.73 30.82
N GLU A 459 -26.42 2.54 29.79
CA GLU A 459 -26.49 2.08 28.39
C GLU A 459 -25.13 1.60 27.86
N LEU A 460 -24.01 2.20 28.32
CA LEU A 460 -22.64 1.80 27.96
C LEU A 460 -22.04 0.76 28.90
N SER A 461 -22.46 0.63 30.16
CA SER A 461 -22.09 -0.43 31.11
C SER A 461 -23.04 -1.62 31.03
N GLY A 462 -24.20 -1.44 30.41
CA GLY A 462 -24.99 -2.51 29.80
C GLY A 462 -24.28 -3.10 28.57
N LYS A 463 -23.24 -2.44 28.05
CA LYS A 463 -22.12 -3.08 27.33
C LYS A 463 -20.99 -3.30 28.34
N ALA A 464 -21.12 -4.38 29.10
CA ALA A 464 -20.31 -4.68 30.26
C ALA A 464 -18.80 -4.51 30.04
N ASN A 465 -18.11 -4.04 31.08
CA ASN A 465 -16.97 -4.76 31.67
C ASN A 465 -15.76 -3.90 32.10
N GLY A 466 -15.74 -2.58 32.09
CA GLY A 466 -14.51 -1.86 32.49
C GLY A 466 -13.89 -2.26 33.85
N LYS A 467 -14.71 -2.54 34.88
CA LYS A 467 -14.23 -3.00 36.21
C LYS A 467 -13.98 -4.51 36.27
N GLU A 468 -14.85 -5.33 35.69
CA GLU A 468 -14.71 -6.79 35.66
C GLU A 468 -13.62 -7.25 34.69
N GLN A 469 -13.41 -6.57 33.56
CA GLN A 469 -12.24 -6.76 32.68
C GLN A 469 -10.95 -6.37 33.38
N ILE A 470 -10.87 -5.28 34.14
CA ILE A 470 -9.62 -4.97 34.88
C ILE A 470 -9.34 -6.04 35.95
N GLN A 471 -10.38 -6.60 36.59
CA GLN A 471 -10.24 -7.66 37.59
C GLN A 471 -9.94 -9.03 36.96
N MET A 472 -10.53 -9.31 35.80
CA MET A 472 -10.29 -10.50 34.97
C MET A 472 -8.93 -10.42 34.26
N TRP A 473 -8.45 -9.25 33.86
CA TRP A 473 -7.11 -9.03 33.29
C TRP A 473 -6.03 -9.18 34.36
N LYS A 474 -6.28 -8.69 35.58
CA LYS A 474 -5.43 -8.99 36.74
C LYS A 474 -5.44 -10.48 37.11
N GLY A 475 -6.60 -11.15 37.02
CA GLY A 475 -6.72 -12.61 37.19
C GLY A 475 -6.04 -13.42 36.08
N LEU A 476 -6.13 -12.97 34.82
CA LEU A 476 -5.47 -13.58 33.66
C LEU A 476 -3.96 -13.42 33.74
N ILE A 477 -3.43 -12.27 34.16
CA ILE A 477 -2.00 -12.09 34.41
C ILE A 477 -1.52 -13.08 35.47
N ALA A 478 -2.23 -13.22 36.59
CA ALA A 478 -1.89 -14.19 37.64
C ALA A 478 -1.98 -15.66 37.16
N ILE A 479 -2.95 -16.01 36.31
CA ILE A 479 -3.09 -17.35 35.72
C ILE A 479 -1.99 -17.61 34.67
N PHE A 480 -1.60 -16.62 33.87
CA PHE A 480 -0.50 -16.74 32.90
C PHE A 480 0.85 -16.93 33.58
N GLU A 481 1.14 -16.17 34.63
CA GLU A 481 2.34 -16.37 35.46
C GLU A 481 2.37 -17.79 36.05
N LYS A 482 1.23 -18.31 36.51
CA LYS A 482 1.15 -19.68 37.04
C LYS A 482 1.19 -20.77 35.98
N LYS A 483 0.71 -20.48 34.77
CA LYS A 483 0.78 -21.39 33.62
C LYS A 483 2.20 -21.47 33.05
N ILE A 484 2.97 -20.38 33.06
CA ILE A 484 4.39 -20.37 32.70
C ILE A 484 5.21 -21.20 33.70
N GLU A 485 4.95 -21.08 35.01
CA GLU A 485 5.56 -21.95 36.02
C GLU A 485 5.17 -23.43 35.85
N LEU A 486 3.92 -23.72 35.49
CA LEU A 486 3.43 -25.09 35.29
C LEU A 486 3.92 -25.71 33.99
N THR A 487 4.13 -24.96 32.90
CA THR A 487 4.72 -25.50 31.67
C THR A 487 6.23 -25.72 31.81
N GLN A 488 6.92 -24.91 32.63
CA GLN A 488 8.30 -25.20 33.05
C GLN A 488 8.39 -26.47 33.91
N LYS A 489 7.32 -26.83 34.65
CA LYS A 489 7.24 -28.08 35.43
C LYS A 489 6.72 -29.30 34.62
N ASN A 490 5.75 -29.12 33.72
CA ASN A 490 5.11 -30.20 32.96
C ASN A 490 5.83 -30.58 31.65
N SER A 491 6.94 -29.93 31.31
CA SER A 491 7.87 -30.47 30.31
C SER A 491 8.59 -31.75 30.79
N VAL A 492 8.38 -32.15 32.06
CA VAL A 492 9.08 -33.27 32.70
C VAL A 492 8.25 -34.56 32.78
N GLU A 493 6.91 -34.54 32.71
CA GLU A 493 6.12 -35.78 32.89
C GLU A 493 4.87 -35.86 31.99
N ALA A 494 4.94 -36.71 30.97
CA ALA A 494 3.80 -37.31 30.28
C ALA A 494 3.98 -38.83 30.25
N PRO A 495 2.90 -39.61 30.45
CA PRO A 495 2.74 -40.81 29.62
C PRO A 495 1.29 -41.13 29.20
N PHE A 496 1.15 -41.39 27.89
CA PHE A 496 0.41 -42.44 27.18
C PHE A 496 -0.99 -42.94 27.61
N GLY A 497 -1.86 -43.11 26.60
CA GLY A 497 -2.33 -44.46 26.24
C GLY A 497 -3.85 -44.70 26.11
N ASP A 498 -4.27 -44.91 24.86
CA ASP A 498 -5.27 -45.88 24.33
C ASP A 498 -6.75 -45.94 24.80
N SER A 499 -7.63 -45.98 23.77
CA SER A 499 -8.56 -47.10 23.46
C SER A 499 -10.05 -46.77 23.33
N ILE A 500 -10.58 -46.95 22.10
CA ILE A 500 -11.90 -47.50 21.69
C ILE A 500 -13.15 -46.66 22.08
N TYR A 501 -14.10 -46.26 21.21
CA TYR A 501 -14.68 -46.77 19.95
C TYR A 501 -14.85 -45.67 18.89
#